data_AF-A0A2K2G624-F1
#
_entry.id   AF-A0A2K2G624-F1
#
_cell.length_a   1.000
_cell.length_b   1.000
_cell.length_c   1.000
_cell.angle_alpha   90.00
_cell.angle_beta   90.00
_cell.angle_gamma   90.00
#
_symmetry.space_group_name_H-M   'P 1'
#
loop_
_entity.id
_entity.type
_entity.pdbx_description
1 polymer ?
#
loop_
_entity_poly.entity_id
_entity_poly.type
_entity_poly.pdbx_seq_one_letter_code
_entity_poly.pdbx_strand_id
1 'polypeptide(L)'
;MAMIPSSYFYLVDIETDEPLAIFSAADCRTYAELHALEARIRANHDVDDVISGLALRDSVSAPLPPEQARHVMRQQARRSRNL
;
A
#
# COMPACT_ATOMS: atom_id res chain seq x y z
N MET A 1 -5.13 6.06 24.30
CA MET A 1 -4.34 6.06 23.04
C MET A 1 -5.25 5.53 21.94
N ALA A 2 -5.54 6.33 20.92
CA ALA A 2 -6.34 5.86 19.79
C ALA A 2 -5.48 4.86 19.01
N MET A 3 -5.84 3.58 19.06
CA MET A 3 -5.24 2.55 18.21
C MET A 3 -5.61 2.88 16.77
N ILE A 4 -4.61 3.08 15.91
CA ILE A 4 -4.85 3.09 14.48
C ILE A 4 -5.29 1.66 14.12
N PRO A 5 -6.47 1.46 13.52
CA PRO A 5 -6.87 0.13 13.08
C PRO A 5 -5.78 -0.42 12.16
N SER A 6 -5.53 -1.73 12.19
CA SER A 6 -4.54 -2.36 11.31
C SER A 6 -4.84 -1.95 9.87
N SER A 7 -4.02 -1.03 9.36
CA SER A 7 -4.21 -0.39 8.07
C SER A 7 -3.07 -0.82 7.16
N TYR A 8 -3.34 -0.88 5.88
CA TYR A 8 -2.33 -1.09 4.87
C TYR A 8 -2.56 -0.12 3.72
N PHE A 9 -1.47 0.27 3.07
CA PHE A 9 -1.50 0.97 1.81
C PHE A 9 -1.32 -0.02 0.69
N TYR A 10 -1.94 0.23 -0.46
CA TYR A 10 -1.74 -0.59 -1.63
C TYR A 10 -1.64 0.25 -2.89
N LEU A 11 -0.67 -0.10 -3.73
CA LEU A 11 -0.48 0.49 -5.04
C LEU A 11 -1.41 -0.22 -6.02
N VAL A 12 -2.13 0.55 -6.82
CA VAL A 12 -2.95 0.06 -7.92
C VAL A 12 -2.49 0.69 -9.21
N ASP A 13 -2.67 -0.06 -10.29
CA ASP A 13 -2.66 0.48 -11.65
C ASP A 13 -3.98 1.23 -11.89
N ILE A 14 -3.91 2.48 -12.37
CA ILE A 14 -5.10 3.33 -12.55
C ILE A 14 -5.98 2.84 -13.70
N GLU A 15 -5.40 2.22 -14.73
CA GLU A 15 -6.13 1.78 -15.91
C GLU A 15 -6.94 0.50 -15.65
N THR A 16 -6.36 -0.43 -14.90
CA THR A 16 -6.91 -1.78 -14.65
C THR A 16 -7.51 -1.94 -13.25
N ASP A 17 -7.25 -1.00 -12.34
CA ASP A 17 -7.57 -1.07 -10.91
C ASP A 17 -6.87 -2.25 -10.19
N GLU A 18 -5.90 -2.91 -10.83
CA GLU A 18 -5.26 -4.09 -10.27
C GLU A 18 -4.24 -3.72 -9.17
N PRO A 19 -4.29 -4.38 -8.00
CA PRO A 19 -3.34 -4.14 -6.92
C PRO A 19 -1.98 -4.76 -7.23
N LEU A 20 -0.93 -3.94 -7.21
CA LEU A 20 0.44 -4.31 -7.57
C LEU A 20 1.32 -4.61 -6.35
N ALA A 21 1.10 -3.90 -5.26
CA ALA A 21 1.91 -4.01 -4.05
C ALA A 21 1.11 -3.58 -2.81
N ILE A 22 1.40 -4.21 -1.66
CA ILE A 22 0.82 -3.86 -0.37
C ILE A 22 1.94 -3.51 0.63
N PHE A 23 1.68 -2.49 1.43
CA PHE A 23 2.57 -1.97 2.47
C PHE A 23 1.83 -1.95 3.80
N SER A 24 2.37 -2.67 4.78
CA SER A 24 1.81 -2.70 6.12
C SER A 24 2.04 -1.36 6.83
N ALA A 25 1.00 -0.82 7.46
CA ALA A 25 1.13 0.28 8.41
C ALA A 25 1.06 -0.21 9.88
N ALA A 26 1.28 -1.51 10.12
CA ALA A 26 1.19 -2.10 11.47
C ALA A 26 2.16 -1.50 12.49
N ASP A 27 3.30 -0.96 12.01
CA ASP A 27 4.31 -0.33 12.87
C ASP A 27 4.01 1.15 13.15
N CYS A 28 3.05 1.76 12.45
CA CYS A 28 2.66 3.15 12.67
C CYS A 28 1.79 3.25 13.94
N ARG A 29 2.24 4.04 14.92
CA ARG A 29 1.52 4.27 16.18
C ARG A 29 0.82 5.63 16.23
N THR A 30 1.16 6.51 15.31
CA THR A 30 0.63 7.88 15.19
C THR A 30 0.24 8.20 13.75
N TYR A 31 -0.69 9.15 13.58
CA TYR A 31 -1.06 9.65 12.25
C TYR A 31 0.12 10.29 11.51
N ALA A 32 1.07 10.90 12.24
CA ALA A 32 2.28 11.44 11.66
C ALA A 32 3.17 10.34 11.04
N GLU A 33 3.34 9.20 11.73
CA GLU A 33 4.07 8.05 11.17
C GLU A 33 3.32 7.43 9.99
N LEU A 34 2.00 7.40 10.02
CA LEU A 34 1.17 6.91 8.91
C LEU A 34 1.33 7.80 7.66
N HIS A 35 1.24 9.12 7.80
CA HIS A 35 1.47 10.06 6.71
C HIS A 35 2.92 10.04 6.20
N ALA A 36 3.90 9.87 7.09
CA ALA A 36 5.29 9.73 6.69
C ALA A 36 5.51 8.44 5.87
N LEU A 37 4.87 7.33 6.27
CA LEU A 37 4.89 6.08 5.50
C LEU A 37 4.25 6.27 4.13
N GLU A 38 3.07 6.89 4.08
CA GLU A 38 2.35 7.20 2.83
C GLU A 38 3.23 8.01 1.88
N ALA A 39 3.77 9.15 2.35
CA ALA A 39 4.63 10.02 1.54
C ALA A 39 5.87 9.28 1.02
N ARG A 40 6.47 8.41 1.84
CA ARG A 40 7.62 7.60 1.42
C ARG A 40 7.24 6.60 0.34
N ILE A 41 6.07 5.96 0.43
CA ILE A 41 5.60 5.03 -0.62
C ILE A 41 5.33 5.81 -1.91
N ARG A 42 4.65 6.96 -1.84
CA ARG A 42 4.37 7.80 -3.01
C ARG A 42 5.66 8.22 -3.72
N ALA A 43 6.66 8.68 -2.97
CA ALA A 43 7.94 9.10 -3.51
C ALA A 43 8.76 7.93 -4.10
N ASN A 44 8.77 6.76 -3.45
CA ASN A 44 9.55 5.60 -3.94
C ASN A 44 8.96 4.95 -5.19
N HIS A 45 7.69 5.17 -5.47
CA HIS A 45 6.96 4.55 -6.57
C HIS A 45 6.45 5.58 -7.59
N ASP A 46 6.91 6.82 -7.50
CA ASP A 46 6.56 7.92 -8.39
C ASP A 46 5.03 8.09 -8.59
N VAL A 47 4.24 7.82 -7.54
CA VAL A 47 2.76 7.80 -7.61
C VAL A 47 2.19 9.16 -8.02
N ASP A 48 2.82 10.24 -7.57
CA ASP A 48 2.36 11.60 -7.89
C ASP A 48 2.87 12.07 -9.27
N ASP A 49 3.66 11.26 -9.98
CA ASP A 49 3.96 11.47 -11.40
C ASP A 49 2.76 11.03 -12.25
N VAL A 50 2.21 11.98 -13.02
CA VAL A 50 1.05 11.79 -13.91
C VAL A 50 1.32 10.69 -14.95
N ILE A 51 2.58 10.43 -15.29
CA ILE A 51 2.99 9.44 -16.29
C ILE A 51 3.08 8.04 -15.69
N SER A 52 3.21 7.90 -14.36
CA SER A 52 3.38 6.60 -13.70
C SER A 52 2.18 5.68 -13.91
N GLY A 53 0.97 6.24 -14.06
CA GLY A 53 -0.27 5.47 -14.12
C GLY A 53 -0.60 4.75 -12.81
N LEU A 54 0.04 5.13 -11.70
CA LEU A 54 -0.11 4.47 -10.41
C LEU A 54 -0.92 5.32 -9.42
N ALA A 55 -1.72 4.67 -8.59
CA ALA A 55 -2.38 5.31 -7.45
C ALA A 55 -2.08 4.56 -6.16
N LEU A 56 -1.91 5.32 -5.07
CA LEU A 56 -1.81 4.77 -3.72
C LEU A 56 -3.18 4.90 -3.03
N ARG A 57 -3.68 3.79 -2.50
CA ARG A 57 -4.93 3.72 -1.75
C ARG A 57 -4.69 3.24 -0.32
N ASP A 58 -5.51 3.73 0.60
CA ASP A 58 -5.53 3.28 1.99
C ASP A 58 -6.69 2.31 2.23
N SER A 59 -6.44 1.27 3.03
CA SER A 59 -7.41 0.22 3.30
C SER A 59 -8.64 0.65 4.11
N VAL A 60 -8.60 1.84 4.72
CA VAL A 60 -9.72 2.37 5.54
C VAL A 60 -10.76 3.03 4.63
N SER A 61 -10.32 3.85 3.69
CA SER A 61 -11.19 4.53 2.73
C SER A 61 -11.61 3.61 1.57
N ALA A 62 -10.72 2.71 1.16
CA ALA A 62 -10.95 1.79 0.06
C ALA A 62 -10.49 0.36 0.45
N PRO A 63 -11.40 -0.50 0.94
CA PRO A 63 -11.01 -1.85 1.34
C PRO A 63 -10.74 -2.74 0.12
N LEU A 64 -9.60 -3.42 0.13
CA LEU A 64 -9.28 -4.43 -0.87
C LEU A 64 -9.90 -5.79 -0.48
N PRO A 65 -10.49 -6.56 -1.42
CA PRO A 65 -10.96 -7.91 -1.15
C PRO A 65 -9.86 -8.78 -0.51
N PRO A 66 -10.15 -9.54 0.57
CA PRO A 66 -9.13 -10.30 1.30
C PRO A 66 -8.32 -11.28 0.45
N GLU A 67 -8.96 -11.88 -0.56
CA GLU A 67 -8.30 -12.80 -1.48
C GLU A 67 -7.26 -12.10 -2.38
N GLN A 68 -7.59 -10.89 -2.87
CA GLN A 68 -6.64 -10.08 -3.64
C GLN A 68 -5.49 -9.60 -2.75
N ALA A 69 -5.79 -9.13 -1.53
CA ALA A 69 -4.76 -8.73 -0.58
C ALA A 69 -3.77 -9.88 -0.30
N ARG A 70 -4.28 -11.08 -0.02
CA ARG A 70 -3.47 -12.29 0.18
C ARG A 70 -2.65 -12.64 -1.05
N HIS A 71 -3.23 -12.50 -2.25
CA HIS A 71 -2.55 -12.80 -3.49
C HIS A 71 -1.31 -11.92 -3.67
N VAL A 72 -1.48 -10.59 -3.56
CA VAL A 72 -0.39 -9.61 -3.71
C VAL A 72 0.67 -9.80 -2.63
N MET A 73 0.26 -9.97 -1.36
CA MET A 73 1.21 -10.25 -0.26
C MET A 73 2.03 -11.52 -0.51
N ARG A 74 1.41 -12.59 -1.03
CA ARG A 74 2.11 -13.83 -1.39
C ARG A 74 3.09 -13.62 -2.54
N GLN A 75 2.71 -12.86 -3.56
CA GLN A 75 3.59 -12.54 -4.69
C GLN A 75 4.80 -11.73 -4.24
N GLN A 76 4.59 -10.71 -3.41
CA GLN A 76 5.67 -9.88 -2.85
C GLN A 76 6.60 -10.71 -1.95
N ALA A 77 6.06 -11.53 -1.04
CA ALA A 77 6.87 -12.40 -0.18
C ALA A 77 7.74 -13.39 -0.98
N ARG A 78 7.26 -13.87 -2.13
CA ARG A 78 8.05 -14.71 -3.04
C ARG A 78 9.18 -13.92 -3.71
N ARG A 79 8.96 -12.66 -4.07
CA ARG A 79 10.00 -11.79 -4.67
C ARG A 79 11.08 -11.41 -3.66
N SER A 80 10.70 -11.07 -2.43
CA SER A 80 11.65 -10.71 -1.36
C SER A 80 12.53 -11.87 -0.90
N ARG A 81 12.14 -13.11 -1.16
CA ARG A 81 12.89 -14.32 -0.78
C ARG A 81 13.94 -14.76 -1.83
N ASN A 82 13.94 -14.12 -3.00
CA ASN A 82 14.89 -14.40 -4.09
C ASN A 82 15.91 -13.25 -4.30
N LEU A 83 16.00 -12.33 -3.33
CA LEU A 83 17.06 -11.32 -3.19
C LEU A 83 17.88 -11.66 -1.94
#